data_AF-A0A0L6JLW9-F1
#
_entry.id   AF-A0A0L6JLW9-F1
#
_cell.length_a   1.000
_cell.length_b   1.000
_cell.length_c   1.000
_cell.angle_alpha   90.00
_cell.angle_beta   90.00
_cell.angle_gamma   90.00
#
_symmetry.space_group_name_H-M   'P 1'
#
loop_
_entity.id
_entity.type
_entity.pdbx_description
1 polymer ?
#
loop_
_entity_poly.entity_id
_entity_poly.type
_entity_poly.pdbx_seq_one_letter_code
_entity_poly.pdbx_strand_id
1 'polypeptide(L)'
;MAGKLFGTFLIIMFLTYMVLLSSFYFMHQSVSINVNSINYNVCESLSTLGILTPQLFTYLSDSLSKYGNYRIKIKLERQLKAGVYDTYFYDGDDLRKEIGGNTGVQGGMNILNSKLSVGDRVTIYVEDNDLTLFGRLINATFFGGNSGKAVDTRIKSLKSCIISNEPKDLVKGYDVIADIKNRNEPIIISVSTKLGYSIYSYDSTNTVYGDSDNERITAGVPGSDYILETGEFLRELSYENDGATIKEVIYTQQ
;
A
#
# COMPACT_ATOMS: atom_id res chain seq x y z
N MET A 1 37.67 -46.08 -31.72
CA MET A 1 37.78 -45.42 -30.39
C MET A 1 37.19 -44.02 -30.36
N ALA A 2 37.38 -43.20 -31.40
CA ALA A 2 36.82 -41.84 -31.48
C ALA A 2 35.30 -41.77 -31.19
N GLY A 3 34.49 -42.68 -31.75
CA GLY A 3 33.04 -42.69 -31.50
C GLY A 3 32.64 -42.94 -30.03
N LYS A 4 33.40 -43.75 -29.28
CA LYS A 4 33.20 -43.91 -27.83
C LYS A 4 33.53 -42.61 -27.09
N LEU A 5 34.59 -41.93 -27.49
CA LEU A 5 35.02 -40.65 -26.92
C LEU A 5 33.97 -39.54 -27.16
N PHE A 6 33.43 -39.45 -28.38
CA PHE A 6 32.33 -38.53 -28.72
C PHE A 6 31.04 -38.85 -27.97
N GLY A 7 30.69 -40.13 -27.85
CA GLY A 7 29.52 -40.56 -27.07
C GLY A 7 29.63 -40.18 -25.59
N THR A 8 30.79 -40.43 -24.97
CA THR A 8 31.04 -40.04 -23.57
C THR A 8 30.96 -38.53 -23.38
N PHE A 9 31.51 -37.74 -24.32
CA PHE A 9 31.43 -36.28 -24.27
C PHE A 9 29.98 -35.77 -24.34
N LEU A 10 29.17 -36.31 -25.27
CA LEU A 10 27.75 -35.97 -25.39
C LEU A 10 26.96 -36.31 -24.12
N ILE A 11 27.21 -37.47 -23.52
CA ILE A 11 26.54 -37.91 -22.29
C ILE A 11 26.90 -36.98 -21.12
N ILE A 12 28.18 -36.63 -20.96
CA ILE A 12 28.62 -35.71 -19.91
C ILE A 12 27.96 -34.33 -20.10
N MET A 13 27.97 -33.78 -21.32
CA MET A 13 27.32 -32.49 -21.59
C MET A 13 25.82 -32.53 -21.31
N PHE A 14 25.13 -33.61 -21.70
CA PHE A 14 23.71 -33.77 -21.42
C PHE A 14 23.42 -33.89 -19.93
N LEU A 15 24.22 -34.66 -19.19
CA LEU A 15 24.07 -34.80 -17.75
C LEU A 15 24.30 -33.47 -17.02
N THR A 16 25.35 -32.74 -17.37
CA THR A 16 25.63 -31.41 -16.82
C THR A 16 24.49 -30.44 -17.13
N TYR A 17 23.99 -30.45 -18.37
CA TYR A 17 22.84 -29.63 -18.76
C TYR A 17 21.59 -29.95 -17.94
N MET A 18 21.27 -31.23 -17.73
CA MET A 18 20.12 -31.66 -16.92
C MET A 18 20.25 -31.26 -15.45
N VAL A 19 21.45 -31.35 -14.87
CA VAL A 19 21.70 -30.91 -13.49
C VAL A 19 21.52 -29.38 -13.37
N LEU A 20 22.05 -28.60 -14.31
CA LEU A 20 21.88 -27.15 -14.34
C LEU A 20 20.42 -26.74 -14.55
N LEU A 21 19.71 -27.40 -15.47
CA LEU A 21 18.28 -27.16 -15.71
C LEU A 21 17.46 -27.41 -14.44
N SER A 22 17.71 -28.50 -13.74
CA SER A 22 17.05 -28.84 -12.47
C SER A 22 17.36 -27.80 -11.38
N SER A 23 18.62 -27.42 -11.22
CA SER A 23 19.02 -26.40 -10.23
C SER A 23 18.35 -25.05 -10.51
N PHE A 24 18.36 -24.58 -11.76
CA PHE A 24 17.72 -23.32 -12.14
C PHE A 24 16.20 -23.38 -12.05
N TYR A 25 15.58 -24.55 -12.26
CA TYR A 25 14.15 -24.73 -12.04
C TYR A 25 13.76 -24.49 -10.58
N PHE A 26 14.46 -25.12 -9.63
CA PHE A 26 14.18 -24.92 -8.20
C PHE A 26 14.43 -23.46 -7.77
N MET A 27 15.47 -22.83 -8.30
CA MET A 27 15.71 -21.40 -8.07
C MET A 27 14.56 -20.54 -8.61
N HIS A 28 14.08 -20.81 -9.83
CA HIS A 28 12.92 -20.12 -10.42
C HIS A 28 11.66 -20.26 -9.56
N GLN A 29 11.37 -21.47 -9.09
CA GLN A 29 10.23 -21.73 -8.20
C GLN A 29 10.37 -20.99 -6.86
N SER A 30 11.56 -21.02 -6.25
CA SER A 30 11.82 -20.33 -4.99
C SER A 30 11.61 -18.81 -5.12
N VAL A 31 12.12 -18.19 -6.19
CA VAL A 31 11.89 -16.77 -6.45
C VAL A 31 10.41 -16.48 -6.68
N SER A 32 9.71 -17.31 -7.45
CA SER A 32 8.27 -17.14 -7.69
C SER A 32 7.44 -17.19 -6.41
N ILE A 33 7.77 -18.10 -5.49
CA ILE A 33 7.11 -18.19 -4.18
C ILE A 33 7.37 -16.92 -3.37
N ASN A 34 8.62 -16.47 -3.29
CA ASN A 34 8.97 -15.27 -2.51
C ASN A 34 8.29 -14.00 -3.04
N VAL A 35 8.26 -13.81 -4.37
CA VAL A 35 7.56 -12.69 -5.02
C VAL A 35 6.06 -12.73 -4.70
N ASN A 36 5.45 -13.92 -4.76
CA ASN A 36 4.04 -14.09 -4.40
C ASN A 36 3.76 -13.77 -2.93
N SER A 37 4.64 -14.17 -2.02
CA SER A 37 4.51 -13.90 -0.58
C SER A 37 4.65 -12.40 -0.29
N ILE A 38 5.61 -11.70 -0.91
CA ILE A 38 5.77 -10.25 -0.76
C ILE A 38 4.52 -9.52 -1.23
N ASN A 39 4.01 -9.87 -2.42
CA ASN A 39 2.81 -9.27 -2.98
C ASN A 39 1.58 -9.52 -2.09
N TYR A 40 1.46 -10.74 -1.55
CA TYR A 40 0.39 -11.08 -0.61
C TYR A 40 0.46 -10.25 0.68
N ASN A 41 1.63 -10.15 1.31
CA ASN A 41 1.80 -9.40 2.56
C ASN A 41 1.47 -7.91 2.41
N VAL A 42 1.81 -7.33 1.25
CA VAL A 42 1.46 -5.95 0.93
C VAL A 42 -0.04 -5.79 0.70
N CYS A 43 -0.69 -6.73 0.01
CA CYS A 43 -2.14 -6.73 -0.15
C CYS A 43 -2.87 -6.89 1.20
N GLU A 44 -2.36 -7.74 2.10
CA GLU A 44 -2.91 -7.92 3.45
C GLU A 44 -2.76 -6.65 4.29
N SER A 45 -1.59 -6.02 4.26
CA SER A 45 -1.34 -4.72 4.91
C SER A 45 -2.26 -3.63 4.34
N LEU A 46 -2.48 -3.61 3.03
CA LEU A 46 -3.38 -2.66 2.39
C LEU A 46 -4.85 -2.90 2.79
N SER A 47 -5.28 -4.16 2.83
CA SER A 47 -6.62 -4.57 3.25
C SER A 47 -6.96 -4.09 4.66
N THR A 48 -5.97 -4.12 5.55
CA THR A 48 -6.11 -3.81 6.98
C THR A 48 -5.94 -2.32 7.27
N LEU A 49 -4.99 -1.66 6.60
CA LEU A 49 -4.71 -0.23 6.79
C LEU A 49 -5.66 0.67 5.98
N GLY A 50 -6.25 0.19 4.89
CA GLY A 50 -7.11 0.99 4.03
C GLY A 50 -6.40 2.14 3.30
N ILE A 51 -5.07 2.19 3.33
CA ILE A 51 -4.24 3.24 2.71
C ILE A 51 -2.99 2.61 2.11
N LEU A 52 -2.67 2.97 0.86
CA LEU A 52 -1.37 2.66 0.26
C LEU A 52 -0.36 3.74 0.65
N THR A 53 0.45 3.47 1.67
CA THR A 53 1.49 4.41 2.10
C THR A 53 2.74 4.34 1.21
N PRO A 54 3.49 5.44 1.05
CA PRO A 54 4.77 5.44 0.35
C PRO A 54 5.76 4.42 0.90
N GLN A 55 5.75 4.17 2.22
CA GLN A 55 6.60 3.19 2.87
C GLN A 55 6.25 1.76 2.45
N LEU A 56 4.94 1.45 2.35
CA LEU A 56 4.46 0.14 1.91
C LEU A 56 4.81 -0.11 0.44
N PHE A 57 4.66 0.90 -0.42
CA PHE A 57 5.05 0.81 -1.82
C PHE A 57 6.58 0.70 -2.00
N THR A 58 7.36 1.45 -1.22
CA THR A 58 8.82 1.36 -1.22
C THR A 58 9.28 -0.03 -0.76
N TYR A 59 8.66 -0.58 0.29
CA TYR A 59 8.92 -1.95 0.72
C TYR A 59 8.64 -2.98 -0.38
N LEU A 60 7.52 -2.85 -1.10
CA LEU A 60 7.19 -3.71 -2.24
C LEU A 60 8.26 -3.62 -3.33
N SER A 61 8.57 -2.41 -3.79
CA SER A 61 9.56 -2.14 -4.85
C SER A 61 10.95 -2.66 -4.47
N ASP A 62 11.45 -2.27 -3.29
CA ASP A 62 12.79 -2.62 -2.84
C ASP A 62 12.92 -4.12 -2.58
N SER A 63 11.88 -4.75 -2.03
CA SER A 63 11.90 -6.20 -1.80
C SER A 63 11.87 -6.98 -3.11
N LEU A 64 11.12 -6.53 -4.12
CA LEU A 64 11.09 -7.16 -5.43
C LEU A 64 12.39 -6.95 -6.21
N SER A 65 13.00 -5.76 -6.12
CA SER A 65 14.27 -5.45 -6.81
C SER A 65 15.43 -6.37 -6.42
N LYS A 66 15.39 -6.97 -5.22
CA LYS A 66 16.37 -7.96 -4.77
C LYS A 66 16.34 -9.26 -5.58
N TYR A 67 15.21 -9.56 -6.21
CA TYR A 67 14.99 -10.82 -6.94
C TYR A 67 15.06 -10.65 -8.46
N GLY A 68 14.95 -9.44 -8.98
CA GLY A 68 14.88 -9.20 -10.42
C GLY A 68 14.34 -7.82 -10.78
N ASN A 69 14.13 -7.60 -12.07
CA ASN A 69 13.63 -6.35 -12.63
C ASN A 69 12.11 -6.45 -12.85
N TYR A 70 11.34 -6.17 -11.79
CA TYR A 70 9.89 -6.30 -11.82
C TYR A 70 9.20 -4.99 -12.19
N ARG A 71 8.21 -5.08 -13.07
CA ARG A 71 7.21 -4.05 -13.31
C ARG A 71 6.01 -4.26 -12.40
N ILE A 72 5.62 -3.21 -11.69
CA ILE A 72 4.47 -3.20 -10.78
C ILE A 72 3.35 -2.39 -11.44
N LYS A 73 2.13 -2.94 -11.47
CA LYS A 73 0.92 -2.23 -11.89
C LYS A 73 -0.14 -2.40 -10.82
N ILE A 74 -0.84 -1.33 -10.48
CA ILE A 74 -1.91 -1.34 -9.47
C ILE A 74 -3.21 -1.00 -10.16
N LYS A 75 -4.21 -1.85 -9.98
CA LYS A 75 -5.59 -1.59 -10.38
C LYS A 75 -6.41 -1.31 -9.13
N LEU A 76 -7.10 -0.19 -9.09
CA LEU A 76 -8.03 0.18 -8.02
C LEU A 76 -9.46 0.15 -8.56
N GLU A 77 -10.33 -0.60 -7.92
CA GLU A 77 -11.76 -0.64 -8.19
C GLU A 77 -12.49 0.02 -7.01
N ARG A 78 -12.87 1.28 -7.15
CA ARG A 78 -13.62 2.02 -6.13
C ARG A 78 -15.08 1.68 -6.18
N GLN A 79 -15.66 1.32 -5.05
CA GLN A 79 -17.06 0.94 -4.98
C GLN A 79 -17.94 2.20 -4.95
N LEU A 80 -18.74 2.42 -6.00
CA LEU A 80 -19.74 3.50 -6.02
C LEU A 80 -21.06 3.05 -5.39
N LYS A 81 -21.47 1.82 -5.73
CA LYS A 81 -22.68 1.15 -5.24
C LYS A 81 -22.42 -0.35 -5.15
N ALA A 82 -23.28 -1.10 -4.45
CA ALA A 82 -23.21 -2.57 -4.44
C ALA A 82 -23.18 -3.12 -5.88
N GLY A 83 -22.06 -3.73 -6.27
CA GLY A 83 -21.85 -4.31 -7.61
C GLY A 83 -21.44 -3.34 -8.72
N VAL A 84 -21.26 -2.04 -8.44
CA VAL A 84 -20.81 -1.03 -9.43
C VAL A 84 -19.50 -0.41 -8.96
N TYR A 85 -18.47 -0.52 -9.80
CA TYR A 85 -17.11 -0.10 -9.50
C TYR A 85 -16.55 0.84 -10.56
N ASP A 86 -15.90 1.92 -10.12
CA ASP A 86 -15.02 2.71 -10.98
C ASP A 86 -13.62 2.12 -10.96
N THR A 87 -13.04 1.94 -12.14
CA THR A 87 -11.72 1.30 -12.29
C THR A 87 -10.65 2.31 -12.66
N TYR A 88 -9.58 2.33 -11.88
CA TYR A 88 -8.38 3.14 -12.09
C TYR A 88 -7.16 2.23 -12.25
N PHE A 89 -6.23 2.63 -13.13
CA PHE A 89 -4.99 1.92 -13.38
C PHE A 89 -3.80 2.82 -13.11
N TYR A 90 -2.83 2.30 -12.36
CA TYR A 90 -1.62 3.00 -11.95
C TYR A 90 -0.40 2.18 -12.34
N ASP A 91 0.59 2.83 -12.96
CA ASP A 91 1.89 2.22 -13.23
C ASP A 91 2.85 2.52 -12.08
N GLY A 92 3.62 1.51 -11.65
CA GLY A 92 4.53 1.63 -10.51
C GLY A 92 5.66 2.62 -10.75
N ASP A 93 6.08 2.79 -12.01
CA ASP A 93 7.11 3.77 -12.37
C ASP A 93 6.64 5.22 -12.17
N ASP A 94 5.35 5.49 -12.35
CA ASP A 94 4.78 6.81 -12.13
C ASP A 94 4.62 7.10 -10.63
N LEU A 95 4.20 6.10 -9.85
CA LEU A 95 4.16 6.20 -8.39
C LEU A 95 5.55 6.42 -7.78
N ARG A 96 6.59 5.82 -8.36
CA ARG A 96 7.98 5.99 -7.90
C ARG A 96 8.50 7.42 -8.15
N LYS A 97 8.13 8.03 -9.29
CA LYS A 97 8.48 9.42 -9.59
C LYS A 97 7.79 10.39 -8.64
N GLU A 98 6.57 10.11 -8.23
CA GLU A 98 5.83 10.94 -7.27
C GLU A 98 6.45 10.89 -5.86
N ILE A 99 6.98 9.73 -5.43
CA ILE A 99 7.67 9.62 -4.13
C ILE A 99 9.02 10.38 -4.16
N GLY A 100 9.73 10.37 -5.29
CA GLY A 100 11.05 11.01 -5.44
C GLY A 100 11.03 12.46 -5.91
N GLY A 101 9.87 12.97 -6.35
CA GLY A 101 9.73 14.27 -6.99
C GLY A 101 9.20 15.34 -6.03
N ASN A 102 10.00 16.37 -5.76
CA ASN A 102 9.55 17.64 -5.17
C ASN A 102 8.65 18.47 -6.12
N THR A 103 8.14 17.86 -7.18
CA THR A 103 7.35 18.52 -8.23
C THR A 103 5.98 17.90 -8.22
N GLY A 104 5.01 18.67 -7.73
CA GLY A 104 3.59 18.34 -7.81
C GLY A 104 3.22 18.08 -9.26
N VAL A 105 3.08 16.81 -9.62
CA VAL A 105 2.38 16.41 -10.84
C VAL A 105 0.90 16.64 -10.57
N GLN A 106 0.42 17.83 -10.93
CA GLN A 106 -1.00 18.14 -10.99
C GLN A 106 -1.64 17.30 -12.09
N GLY A 107 -2.59 16.42 -11.73
CA GLY A 107 -3.61 15.94 -12.67
C GLY A 107 -3.96 14.45 -12.65
N GLY A 108 -3.20 13.58 -11.99
CA GLY A 108 -3.57 12.19 -11.77
C GLY A 108 -4.06 11.98 -10.34
N MET A 109 -5.18 11.28 -10.13
CA MET A 109 -5.63 10.93 -8.79
C MET A 109 -4.59 10.04 -8.12
N ASN A 110 -3.77 10.59 -7.23
CA ASN A 110 -2.70 9.85 -6.58
C ASN A 110 -3.29 8.79 -5.63
N ILE A 111 -2.96 7.51 -5.84
CA ILE A 111 -3.36 6.42 -4.93
C ILE A 111 -2.56 6.46 -3.62
N LEU A 112 -1.33 7.00 -3.65
CA LEU A 112 -0.49 7.13 -2.47
C LEU A 112 -1.14 8.07 -1.46
N ASN A 113 -1.23 7.61 -0.22
CA ASN A 113 -1.91 8.30 0.88
C ASN A 113 -3.40 8.58 0.66
N SER A 114 -4.00 8.09 -0.43
CA SER A 114 -5.45 8.16 -0.59
C SER A 114 -6.11 7.17 0.36
N LYS A 115 -7.10 7.65 1.14
CA LYS A 115 -7.94 6.79 1.97
C LYS A 115 -8.86 5.97 1.05
N LEU A 116 -8.84 4.66 1.22
CA LEU A 116 -9.72 3.73 0.53
C LEU A 116 -10.90 3.38 1.43
N SER A 117 -12.08 3.22 0.83
CA SER A 117 -13.31 2.91 1.55
C SER A 117 -13.48 1.40 1.68
N VAL A 118 -14.22 0.96 2.71
CA VAL A 118 -14.57 -0.46 2.88
C VAL A 118 -15.33 -0.94 1.64
N GLY A 119 -14.89 -2.07 1.08
CA GLY A 119 -15.45 -2.64 -0.14
C GLY A 119 -14.74 -2.23 -1.44
N ASP A 120 -13.83 -1.25 -1.40
CA ASP A 120 -12.89 -1.00 -2.49
C ASP A 120 -12.01 -2.24 -2.71
N ARG A 121 -11.69 -2.54 -3.98
CA ARG A 121 -10.77 -3.62 -4.33
C ARG A 121 -9.50 -3.07 -4.94
N VAL A 122 -8.36 -3.54 -4.46
CA VAL A 122 -7.06 -3.25 -5.05
C VAL A 122 -6.46 -4.54 -5.58
N THR A 123 -5.93 -4.50 -6.80
CA THR A 123 -5.19 -5.60 -7.41
C THR A 123 -3.78 -5.12 -7.73
N ILE A 124 -2.78 -5.79 -7.17
CA ILE A 124 -1.37 -5.54 -7.46
C ILE A 124 -0.86 -6.64 -8.40
N TYR A 125 -0.47 -6.20 -9.60
CA TYR A 125 0.14 -7.03 -10.62
C TYR A 125 1.64 -6.77 -10.66
N VAL A 126 2.43 -7.83 -10.56
CA VAL A 126 3.89 -7.81 -10.60
C VAL A 126 4.34 -8.76 -11.69
N GLU A 127 5.15 -8.27 -12.63
CA GLU A 127 5.69 -9.07 -13.74
C GLU A 127 7.18 -8.80 -13.90
N ASP A 128 7.98 -9.86 -14.00
CA ASP A 128 9.40 -9.76 -14.35
C ASP A 128 9.55 -9.31 -15.81
N ASN A 129 10.36 -8.28 -16.05
CA ASN A 129 10.67 -7.81 -17.39
C ASN A 129 11.61 -8.79 -18.11
N ASP A 130 12.45 -9.49 -17.35
CA ASP A 130 13.48 -10.36 -17.89
C ASP A 130 13.10 -11.85 -17.80
N LEU A 131 13.61 -12.64 -18.74
CA LEU A 131 13.56 -14.11 -18.62
C LEU A 131 14.57 -14.56 -17.57
N THR A 132 14.10 -15.42 -16.65
CA THR A 132 14.96 -16.09 -15.67
C THR A 132 16.01 -16.96 -16.36
N LEU A 133 17.10 -17.29 -15.64
CA LEU A 133 18.14 -18.20 -16.16
C LEU A 133 17.57 -19.55 -16.62
N PHE A 134 16.56 -20.05 -15.92
CA PHE A 134 15.80 -21.23 -16.34
C PHE A 134 15.11 -21.03 -17.69
N GLY A 135 14.38 -19.92 -17.87
CA GLY A 135 13.75 -19.57 -19.14
C GLY A 135 14.74 -19.41 -20.28
N ARG A 136 15.87 -18.79 -20.02
CA ARG A 136 16.96 -18.64 -21.00
C ARG A 136 17.55 -20.01 -21.38
N LEU A 137 17.67 -20.93 -20.42
CA LEU A 137 18.23 -22.26 -20.65
C LEU A 137 17.27 -23.18 -21.42
N ILE A 138 15.96 -23.11 -21.12
CA ILE A 138 14.92 -23.81 -21.91
C ILE A 138 14.87 -23.29 -23.34
N ASN A 139 14.97 -21.97 -23.51
CA ASN A 139 14.94 -21.34 -24.82
C ASN A 139 16.30 -21.40 -25.55
N ALA A 140 17.37 -21.89 -24.89
CA ALA A 140 18.65 -22.10 -25.53
C ALA A 140 18.60 -23.38 -26.38
N THR A 141 18.79 -23.23 -27.68
CA THR A 141 18.83 -24.33 -28.66
C THR A 141 20.06 -25.22 -28.45
N PHE A 142 19.99 -26.18 -27.52
CA PHE A 142 21.06 -27.16 -27.34
C PHE A 142 21.07 -28.26 -28.43
N PHE A 143 19.94 -28.48 -29.14
CA PHE A 143 19.79 -29.55 -30.13
C PHE A 143 19.16 -29.11 -31.48
N GLY A 144 19.28 -27.83 -31.85
CA GLY A 144 18.99 -27.39 -33.23
C GLY A 144 17.52 -27.37 -33.67
N GLY A 145 16.56 -27.68 -32.79
CA GLY A 145 15.13 -27.62 -33.09
C GLY A 145 14.46 -26.41 -32.45
N ASN A 146 14.55 -25.24 -33.07
CA ASN A 146 13.69 -24.11 -32.68
C ASN A 146 12.35 -24.25 -33.44
N SER A 147 11.27 -24.61 -32.75
CA SER A 147 9.91 -24.61 -33.30
C SER A 147 9.32 -23.18 -33.48
N GLY A 148 10.17 -22.15 -33.46
CA GLY A 148 9.80 -20.75 -33.61
C GLY A 148 9.03 -20.15 -32.42
N LYS A 149 8.70 -20.93 -31.39
CA LYS A 149 7.95 -20.48 -30.21
C LYS A 149 8.83 -20.53 -28.97
N ALA A 150 9.31 -19.38 -28.53
CA ALA A 150 9.95 -19.24 -27.23
C ALA A 150 8.93 -19.46 -26.11
N VAL A 151 9.30 -20.21 -25.08
CA VAL A 151 8.46 -20.41 -23.90
C VAL A 151 8.61 -19.19 -22.99
N ASP A 152 7.50 -18.51 -22.69
CA ASP A 152 7.46 -17.44 -21.69
C ASP A 152 7.44 -18.06 -20.29
N THR A 153 8.56 -17.98 -19.58
CA THR A 153 8.70 -18.41 -18.19
C THR A 153 8.95 -17.24 -17.24
N ARG A 154 8.46 -16.04 -17.59
CA ARG A 154 8.55 -14.87 -16.69
C ARG A 154 7.77 -15.11 -15.42
N ILE A 155 8.30 -14.60 -14.30
CA ILE A 155 7.62 -14.67 -13.02
C ILE A 155 6.52 -13.61 -12.99
N LYS A 156 5.29 -14.05 -12.77
CA LYS A 156 4.10 -13.18 -12.66
C LYS A 156 3.42 -13.43 -11.34
N SER A 157 3.00 -12.36 -10.67
CA SER A 157 2.21 -12.40 -9.44
C SER A 157 1.04 -11.45 -9.55
N LEU A 158 -0.16 -11.98 -9.38
CA LEU A 158 -1.39 -11.20 -9.32
C LEU A 158 -2.06 -11.50 -7.98
N LYS A 159 -2.22 -10.46 -7.17
CA LYS A 159 -2.90 -10.54 -5.87
C LYS A 159 -3.91 -9.41 -5.78
N SER A 160 -5.05 -9.71 -5.16
CA SER A 160 -6.09 -8.72 -4.94
C SER A 160 -6.60 -8.80 -3.52
N CYS A 161 -6.84 -7.64 -2.93
CA CYS A 161 -7.45 -7.48 -1.61
C CYS A 161 -8.67 -6.59 -1.70
N ILE A 162 -9.62 -6.82 -0.79
CA ILE A 162 -10.78 -5.98 -0.56
C ILE A 162 -10.53 -5.24 0.75
N ILE A 163 -10.72 -3.94 0.78
CA ILE A 163 -10.52 -3.15 1.99
C ILE A 163 -11.57 -3.57 3.01
N SER A 164 -11.10 -4.13 4.13
CA SER A 164 -11.95 -4.73 5.15
C SER A 164 -12.22 -3.79 6.33
N ASN A 165 -11.32 -2.83 6.56
CA ASN A 165 -11.42 -1.85 7.64
C ASN A 165 -11.32 -0.44 7.08
N GLU A 166 -12.07 0.50 7.66
CA GLU A 166 -11.80 1.92 7.47
C GLU A 166 -10.49 2.29 8.19
N PRO A 167 -9.62 3.11 7.58
CA PRO A 167 -8.42 3.62 8.24
C PRO A 167 -8.82 4.43 9.48
N LYS A 168 -8.69 3.84 10.67
CA LYS A 168 -8.82 4.57 11.94
C LYS A 168 -7.60 5.47 12.11
N ASP A 169 -7.78 6.75 11.85
CA ASP A 169 -6.77 7.77 12.09
C ASP A 169 -6.76 8.11 13.59
N LEU A 170 -6.08 7.28 14.37
CA LEU A 170 -5.99 7.45 15.82
C LEU A 170 -4.91 8.48 16.16
N VAL A 171 -5.32 9.56 16.81
CA VAL A 171 -4.42 10.59 17.35
C VAL A 171 -4.48 10.59 18.87
N LYS A 172 -3.42 11.10 19.51
CA LYS A 172 -3.42 11.23 20.97
C LYS A 172 -4.05 12.55 21.40
N GLY A 173 -4.58 12.61 22.62
CA GLY A 173 -5.22 13.82 23.14
C GLY A 173 -4.31 15.05 23.12
N TYR A 174 -3.00 14.89 23.35
CA TYR A 174 -2.06 16.02 23.22
C TYR A 174 -1.96 16.56 21.78
N ASP A 175 -2.14 15.72 20.75
CA ASP A 175 -2.19 16.14 19.36
C ASP A 175 -3.49 16.89 19.06
N VAL A 176 -4.62 16.43 19.62
CA VAL A 176 -5.91 17.14 19.52
C VAL A 176 -5.80 18.54 20.12
N ILE A 177 -5.18 18.68 21.30
CA ILE A 177 -4.95 19.97 21.95
C ILE A 177 -4.03 20.86 21.10
N ALA A 178 -3.00 20.27 20.47
CA ALA A 178 -2.10 21.00 19.57
C ALA A 178 -2.83 21.50 18.32
N ASP A 179 -3.73 20.71 17.74
CA ASP A 179 -4.52 21.10 16.58
C ASP A 179 -5.50 22.22 16.90
N ILE A 180 -6.13 22.20 18.08
CA ILE A 180 -6.98 23.32 18.55
C ILE A 180 -6.15 24.61 18.65
N LYS A 181 -4.95 24.53 19.23
CA LYS A 181 -4.05 25.69 19.42
C LYS A 181 -3.49 26.24 18.10
N ASN A 182 -3.18 25.36 17.15
CA ASN A 182 -2.56 25.70 15.87
C ASN A 182 -3.58 25.77 14.72
N ARG A 183 -4.87 25.90 15.04
CA ARG A 183 -5.95 25.91 14.05
C ARG A 183 -5.78 27.05 13.04
N ASN A 184 -5.91 26.72 11.76
CA ASN A 184 -6.04 27.70 10.69
C ASN A 184 -7.52 27.91 10.37
N GLU A 185 -8.00 29.15 10.44
CA GLU A 185 -9.35 29.50 9.97
C GLU A 185 -9.46 29.27 8.45
N PRO A 186 -10.60 28.81 7.92
CA PRO A 186 -11.93 28.70 8.56
C PRO A 186 -12.29 27.31 9.13
N ILE A 187 -11.31 26.43 9.37
CA ILE A 187 -11.56 25.04 9.76
C ILE A 187 -12.15 24.98 11.17
N ILE A 188 -13.28 24.28 11.35
CA ILE A 188 -13.88 24.00 12.67
C ILE A 188 -13.24 22.73 13.24
N ILE A 189 -12.89 22.73 14.53
CA ILE A 189 -12.45 21.51 15.23
C ILE A 189 -13.54 21.10 16.21
N SER A 190 -14.07 19.89 16.08
CA SER A 190 -15.12 19.35 16.93
C SER A 190 -14.59 18.17 17.72
N VAL A 191 -14.73 18.19 19.04
CA VAL A 191 -14.18 17.16 19.94
C VAL A 191 -15.30 16.53 20.75
N SER A 192 -15.39 15.21 20.71
CA SER A 192 -16.23 14.39 21.58
C SER A 192 -15.35 13.63 22.56
N THR A 193 -15.49 13.90 23.84
CA THR A 193 -14.84 13.13 24.91
C THR A 193 -15.74 11.98 25.37
N LYS A 194 -15.20 11.03 26.13
CA LYS A 194 -15.99 9.99 26.81
C LYS A 194 -16.75 10.49 28.04
N LEU A 195 -16.32 11.62 28.58
CA LEU A 195 -16.87 12.21 29.82
C LEU A 195 -18.08 13.10 29.52
N GLY A 196 -18.18 13.62 28.29
CA GLY A 196 -19.27 14.45 27.80
C GLY A 196 -20.22 13.67 26.87
N TYR A 197 -21.49 14.08 26.85
CA TYR A 197 -22.49 13.58 25.89
C TYR A 197 -22.65 14.50 24.67
N SER A 198 -21.91 15.61 24.66
CA SER A 198 -21.98 16.66 23.64
C SER A 198 -20.65 16.76 22.89
N ILE A 199 -20.75 17.09 21.61
CA ILE A 199 -19.60 17.49 20.80
C ILE A 199 -19.30 18.96 21.13
N TYR A 200 -18.07 19.23 21.55
CA TYR A 200 -17.61 20.59 21.82
C TYR A 200 -16.82 21.12 20.62
N SER A 201 -17.24 22.25 20.07
CA SER A 201 -16.67 22.81 18.85
C SER A 201 -15.81 24.04 19.14
N TYR A 202 -14.63 24.06 18.54
CA TYR A 202 -13.68 25.17 18.54
C TYR A 202 -13.74 25.85 17.17
N ASP A 203 -14.37 27.02 17.12
CA ASP A 203 -14.57 27.85 15.93
C ASP A 203 -14.06 29.30 16.15
N SER A 204 -14.43 30.25 15.28
CA SER A 204 -14.05 31.66 15.42
C SER A 204 -14.48 32.32 16.74
N THR A 205 -15.48 31.75 17.43
CA THR A 205 -16.01 32.25 18.71
C THR A 205 -15.41 31.54 19.92
N ASN A 206 -14.92 30.32 19.73
CA ASN A 206 -14.27 29.48 20.74
C ASN A 206 -12.89 29.02 20.25
N THR A 207 -11.86 29.76 20.66
CA THR A 207 -10.50 29.64 20.08
C THR A 207 -9.51 28.92 20.98
N VAL A 208 -9.84 28.68 22.25
CA VAL A 208 -8.87 28.22 23.24
C VAL A 208 -9.41 27.03 24.01
N TYR A 209 -8.70 25.91 23.97
CA TYR A 209 -8.98 24.78 24.85
C TYR A 209 -8.59 25.09 26.29
N GLY A 210 -9.49 24.77 27.23
CA GLY A 210 -9.24 24.86 28.65
C GLY A 210 -9.53 26.25 29.22
N ASP A 211 -10.40 27.04 28.59
CA ASP A 211 -10.88 28.31 29.14
C ASP A 211 -12.14 28.13 29.98
N SER A 212 -12.89 27.05 29.76
CA SER A 212 -14.09 26.69 30.50
C SER A 212 -13.81 25.72 31.66
N ASP A 213 -14.66 25.75 32.70
CA ASP A 213 -14.56 24.83 33.83
C ASP A 213 -14.79 23.37 33.43
N ASN A 214 -15.53 23.12 32.33
CA ASN A 214 -15.82 21.80 31.81
C ASN A 214 -14.63 21.15 31.09
N GLU A 215 -13.62 21.93 30.70
CA GLU A 215 -12.39 21.44 30.05
C GLU A 215 -11.21 21.34 31.02
N ARG A 216 -11.43 21.63 32.30
CA ARG A 216 -10.40 21.66 33.35
C ARG A 216 -10.59 20.55 34.37
N ILE A 217 -9.53 20.30 35.14
CA ILE A 217 -9.62 19.48 36.35
C ILE A 217 -9.96 20.41 37.51
N THR A 218 -11.13 20.21 38.11
CA THR A 218 -11.56 20.95 39.29
C THR A 218 -11.58 20.00 40.48
N ALA A 219 -10.79 20.31 41.53
CA ALA A 219 -10.67 19.48 42.73
C ALA A 219 -10.33 17.99 42.46
N GLY A 220 -9.52 17.72 41.42
CA GLY A 220 -9.11 16.37 41.04
C GLY A 220 -10.11 15.61 40.17
N VAL A 221 -11.22 16.23 39.79
CA VAL A 221 -12.23 15.64 38.89
C VAL A 221 -12.13 16.33 37.52
N PRO A 222 -11.91 15.59 36.42
CA PRO A 222 -11.95 16.16 35.08
C PRO A 222 -13.38 16.59 34.73
N GLY A 223 -13.52 17.77 34.13
CA GLY A 223 -14.80 18.22 33.57
C GLY A 223 -15.27 17.37 32.40
N SER A 224 -16.52 17.58 31.95
CA SER A 224 -17.15 16.78 30.90
C SER A 224 -16.41 16.83 29.57
N ASP A 225 -15.80 17.96 29.23
CA ASP A 225 -15.14 18.19 27.94
C ASP A 225 -13.60 18.11 28.07
N TYR A 226 -13.11 17.56 29.18
CA TYR A 226 -11.70 17.37 29.42
C TYR A 226 -11.08 16.35 28.45
N ILE A 227 -10.13 16.80 27.64
CA ILE A 227 -9.32 15.98 26.75
C ILE A 227 -8.21 15.32 27.56
N LEU A 228 -8.30 14.00 27.73
CA LEU A 228 -7.22 13.20 28.30
C LEU A 228 -6.03 13.20 27.34
N GLU A 229 -4.91 13.81 27.73
CA GLU A 229 -3.71 13.94 26.89
C GLU A 229 -3.21 12.59 26.34
N THR A 230 -3.30 11.53 27.13
CA THR A 230 -2.91 10.16 26.75
C THR A 230 -4.04 9.35 26.12
N GLY A 231 -5.25 9.90 26.06
CA GLY A 231 -6.42 9.28 25.44
C GLY A 231 -6.25 9.15 23.93
N GLU A 232 -6.90 8.15 23.36
CA GLU A 232 -6.94 7.92 21.91
C GLU A 232 -8.20 8.54 21.32
N PHE A 233 -8.04 9.29 20.24
CA PHE A 233 -9.13 9.94 19.52
C PHE A 233 -9.12 9.48 18.07
N LEU A 234 -10.29 9.11 17.56
CA LEU A 234 -10.51 8.90 16.15
C LEU A 234 -10.64 10.26 15.46
N ARG A 235 -9.79 10.53 14.47
CA ARG A 235 -9.85 11.74 13.64
C ARG A 235 -10.62 11.48 12.35
N GLU A 236 -11.66 12.28 12.12
CA GLU A 236 -12.47 12.31 10.90
C GLU A 236 -12.40 13.69 10.26
N LEU A 237 -12.44 13.76 8.93
CA LEU A 237 -12.38 15.01 8.17
C LEU A 237 -13.68 15.17 7.38
N SER A 238 -14.35 16.30 7.57
CA SER A 238 -15.53 16.73 6.85
C SER A 238 -15.13 17.80 5.83
N TYR A 239 -15.56 17.64 4.58
CA TYR A 239 -15.20 18.49 3.45
C TYR A 239 -16.37 19.36 3.02
N GLU A 240 -16.08 20.48 2.35
CA GLU A 240 -17.10 21.25 1.64
C GLU A 240 -17.61 20.51 0.40
N ASN A 241 -18.65 21.05 -0.25
CA ASN A 241 -19.27 20.47 -1.45
C ASN A 241 -18.31 20.36 -2.65
N ASP A 242 -17.13 20.98 -2.58
CA ASP A 242 -16.06 20.90 -3.57
C ASP A 242 -15.19 19.63 -3.44
N GLY A 243 -15.32 18.89 -2.33
CA GLY A 243 -14.57 17.68 -2.04
C GLY A 243 -13.06 17.88 -1.83
N ALA A 244 -12.58 19.12 -1.73
CA ALA A 244 -11.16 19.45 -1.62
C ALA A 244 -10.86 20.34 -0.41
N THR A 245 -11.78 21.23 -0.04
CA THR A 245 -11.60 22.13 1.10
C THR A 245 -12.11 21.46 2.37
N ILE A 246 -11.25 21.41 3.40
CA ILE A 246 -11.63 20.86 4.71
C ILE A 246 -12.54 21.88 5.41
N LYS A 247 -13.75 21.45 5.76
CA LYS A 247 -14.73 22.25 6.50
C LYS A 247 -14.55 22.06 8.01
N GLU A 248 -14.39 20.82 8.45
CA GLU A 248 -14.39 20.46 9.87
C GLU A 248 -13.53 19.23 10.14
N VAL A 249 -12.82 19.22 11.27
CA VAL A 249 -12.08 18.07 11.79
C VAL A 249 -12.80 17.59 13.05
N ILE A 250 -13.18 16.32 13.07
CA ILE A 250 -13.93 15.72 14.18
C ILE A 250 -13.03 14.73 14.91
N TYR A 251 -12.87 14.91 16.22
CA TYR A 251 -12.12 14.04 17.11
C TYR A 251 -13.07 13.32 18.06
N THR A 252 -13.12 11.98 18.01
CA THR A 252 -13.99 11.18 18.89
C THR A 252 -13.17 10.25 19.77
N GLN A 253 -13.23 10.45 21.08
CA GLN A 253 -12.46 9.67 22.05
C GLN A 253 -12.90 8.19 22.06
N GLN A 254 -11.93 7.28 21.89
CA GLN A 254 -12.14 5.83 21.84
C GLN A 254 -12.09 5.15 23.20
#